data_AF-A0A667HAY7-F1
#
_entry.id   AF-A0A667HAY7-F1
#
_cell.length_a   1.000
_cell.length_b   1.000
_cell.length_c   1.000
_cell.angle_alpha   90.00
_cell.angle_beta   90.00
_cell.angle_gamma   90.00
#
_symmetry.space_group_name_H-M   'P 1'
#
loop_
_entity.id
_entity.type
_entity.pdbx_description
1 polymer ?
#
loop_
_entity_poly.entity_id
_entity_poly.type
_entity_poly.pdbx_seq_one_letter_code
_entity_poly.pdbx_strand_id
1 'polypeptide(L)'
;MASTSSNLQKAIDLASKAAQEDKAGNYEEALQLYQHAVQYFLHVVKYEAQGDKAKQSIRAKCTEYLDRAEKLKEYLKKKEKTPQKPVKEGQPNPAEEKGNDSDGEGESDDPEKKKLQNQHFKVPLL
;
A
#
# COMPACT_ATOMS: atom_id res chain seq x y z
N MET A 1 15.31 32.00 17.36
CA MET A 1 14.76 30.76 16.77
C MET A 1 13.42 30.51 17.45
N ALA A 2 12.36 30.23 16.70
CA ALA A 2 11.06 29.92 17.32
C ALA A 2 11.18 28.61 18.10
N SER A 3 10.75 28.61 19.35
CA SER A 3 10.75 27.41 20.19
C SER A 3 9.80 26.37 19.60
N THR A 4 10.34 25.24 19.13
CA THR A 4 9.55 24.10 18.68
C THR A 4 8.91 23.41 19.88
N SER A 5 7.61 23.13 19.82
CA SER A 5 6.91 22.43 20.90
C SER A 5 7.37 20.97 21.00
N SER A 6 7.26 20.38 22.20
CA SER A 6 7.65 18.98 22.44
C SER A 6 6.90 18.00 21.54
N ASN A 7 5.62 18.25 21.27
CA ASN A 7 4.80 17.44 20.37
C ASN A 7 5.21 17.61 18.91
N LEU A 8 5.61 18.82 18.49
CA LEU A 8 6.11 19.04 17.13
C LEU A 8 7.44 18.32 16.89
N GLN A 9 8.37 18.38 17.85
CA GLN A 9 9.64 17.66 17.72
C GLN A 9 9.40 16.14 17.64
N LYS A 10 8.54 15.61 18.51
CA LYS A 10 8.18 14.19 18.49
C LYS A 10 7.56 13.76 17.15
N ALA A 11 6.72 14.59 16.54
CA ALA A 11 6.16 14.33 15.22
C ALA A 11 7.25 14.23 14.14
N ILE A 12 8.24 15.14 14.18
CA ILE A 12 9.36 15.18 13.25
C ILE A 12 10.26 13.94 13.42
N ASP A 13 10.55 13.55 14.65
CA ASP A 13 11.39 12.38 14.95
C ASP A 13 10.71 11.09 14.46
N LEU A 14 9.40 10.95 14.71
CA LEU A 14 8.61 9.81 14.22
C LEU A 14 8.57 9.76 12.69
N ALA A 15 8.33 10.89 12.02
CA ALA A 15 8.32 10.95 10.56
C ALA A 15 9.70 10.62 9.95
N SER A 16 10.77 11.07 10.59
CA SER A 16 12.14 10.78 10.18
C SER A 16 12.44 9.28 10.33
N LYS A 17 12.06 8.67 11.45
CA LYS A 17 12.17 7.23 11.66
C LYS A 17 11.34 6.45 10.63
N ALA A 18 10.09 6.87 10.38
CA ALA A 18 9.23 6.26 9.38
C ALA A 18 9.89 6.21 7.99
N ALA A 19 10.51 7.32 7.56
CA ALA A 19 11.21 7.38 6.29
C ALA A 19 12.48 6.51 6.24
N GLN A 20 13.15 6.30 7.38
CA GLN A 20 14.28 5.38 7.46
C GLN A 20 13.82 3.92 7.31
N GLU A 21 12.78 3.53 8.05
CA GLU A 21 12.20 2.18 7.97
C GLU A 21 11.61 1.87 6.60
N ASP A 22 10.97 2.86 5.97
CA ASP A 22 10.44 2.75 4.61
C ASP A 22 11.55 2.45 3.60
N LYS A 23 12.66 3.20 3.67
CA LYS A 23 13.85 2.95 2.84
C LYS A 23 14.51 1.61 3.14
N ALA A 24 14.44 1.14 4.39
CA ALA A 24 14.97 -0.15 4.80
C ALA A 24 14.07 -1.33 4.36
N GLY A 25 12.87 -1.06 3.82
CA GLY A 25 11.89 -2.08 3.43
C GLY A 25 11.05 -2.62 4.59
N ASN A 26 11.18 -2.03 5.79
CA ASN A 26 10.41 -2.36 6.98
C ASN A 26 9.03 -1.68 6.92
N TYR A 27 8.24 -2.06 5.91
CA TYR A 27 7.03 -1.33 5.53
C TYR A 27 5.92 -1.35 6.59
N GLU A 28 5.82 -2.39 7.41
CA GLU A 28 4.84 -2.46 8.52
C GLU A 28 5.15 -1.44 9.61
N GLU A 29 6.41 -1.39 10.06
CA GLU A 29 6.89 -0.42 11.05
C GLU A 29 6.80 1.01 10.49
N ALA A 30 7.25 1.22 9.25
CA ALA A 30 7.16 2.52 8.56
C ALA A 30 5.72 3.03 8.52
N LEU A 31 4.76 2.13 8.21
CA LEU A 31 3.35 2.47 8.17
C LEU A 31 2.83 2.94 9.54
N GLN A 32 3.17 2.23 10.63
CA GLN A 32 2.75 2.63 11.97
C GLN A 32 3.37 3.97 12.36
N LEU A 33 4.66 4.16 12.10
CA LEU A 33 5.37 5.40 12.41
C LEU A 33 4.81 6.60 11.64
N TYR A 34 4.48 6.45 10.35
CA TYR A 34 3.84 7.52 9.58
C TYR A 34 2.48 7.91 10.17
N GLN A 35 1.65 6.95 10.58
CA GLN A 35 0.36 7.24 11.21
C GLN A 35 0.53 7.98 12.54
N HIS A 36 1.48 7.55 13.37
CA HIS A 36 1.77 8.20 14.65
C HIS A 36 2.30 9.62 14.44
N ALA A 37 3.22 9.83 13.49
CA ALA A 37 3.73 11.16 13.16
C ALA A 37 2.59 12.11 12.76
N VAL A 38 1.68 11.67 11.89
CA VAL A 38 0.51 12.45 11.46
C VAL A 38 -0.40 12.79 12.64
N GLN A 39 -0.61 11.85 13.57
CA GLN A 39 -1.43 12.10 14.76
C GLN A 39 -0.85 13.25 15.60
N TYR A 40 0.46 13.27 15.84
CA TYR A 40 1.12 14.37 16.55
C TYR A 40 1.07 15.68 15.77
N PHE A 41 1.33 15.66 14.46
CA PHE A 41 1.21 16.87 13.63
C PHE A 41 -0.19 17.48 13.66
N LEU A 42 -1.24 16.66 13.61
CA LEU A 42 -2.62 17.13 13.73
C LEU A 42 -2.91 17.71 15.12
N HIS A 43 -2.37 17.12 16.19
CA HIS A 43 -2.47 17.67 17.54
C HIS A 43 -1.85 19.07 17.60
N VAL A 44 -0.63 19.22 17.08
CA VAL A 44 0.08 20.50 17.02
C VAL A 44 -0.73 21.53 16.23
N VAL A 45 -1.28 21.18 15.06
CA VAL A 45 -2.10 22.10 14.25
C VAL A 45 -3.36 22.56 14.97
N LYS A 46 -4.00 21.67 15.74
CA LYS A 46 -5.25 21.96 16.44
C LYS A 46 -5.04 22.81 17.69
N TYR A 47 -3.98 22.56 18.45
CA TYR A 47 -3.86 23.10 19.82
C TYR A 47 -2.64 24.00 20.05
N GLU A 48 -1.55 23.84 19.30
CA GLU A 48 -0.27 24.48 19.63
C GLU A 48 0.22 25.48 18.59
N ALA A 49 0.08 25.17 17.31
CA ALA A 49 0.61 25.96 16.21
C ALA A 49 -0.05 27.35 16.15
N GLN A 50 0.78 28.38 16.16
CA GLN A 50 0.36 29.77 16.00
C GLN A 50 0.63 30.22 14.56
N GLY A 51 -0.38 30.85 13.93
CA GLY A 51 -0.28 31.41 12.58
C GLY A 51 -0.60 30.42 11.44
N ASP A 52 -1.26 30.94 10.40
CA ASP A 52 -1.78 30.13 9.29
C ASP A 52 -0.67 29.49 8.46
N LYS A 53 0.45 30.20 8.26
CA LYS A 53 1.59 29.67 7.50
C LYS A 53 2.19 28.41 8.13
N ALA A 54 2.34 28.40 9.46
CA ALA A 54 2.84 27.22 10.17
C ALA A 54 1.84 26.06 10.09
N LYS A 55 0.55 26.33 10.33
CA LYS A 55 -0.51 25.32 10.22
C LYS A 55 -0.59 24.72 8.82
N GLN A 56 -0.50 25.54 7.77
CA GLN A 56 -0.48 25.08 6.38
C GLN A 56 0.73 24.19 6.10
N SER A 57 1.92 24.60 6.54
CA SER A 57 3.15 23.81 6.35
C SER A 57 3.04 22.43 7.02
N ILE A 58 2.51 22.38 8.24
CA ILE A 58 2.31 21.11 8.96
C ILE A 58 1.24 20.25 8.27
N ARG A 59 0.12 20.84 7.81
CA ARG A 59 -0.93 20.10 7.08
C ARG A 59 -0.40 19.50 5.78
N ALA A 60 0.42 20.24 5.03
CA ALA A 60 1.05 19.72 3.82
C ALA A 60 1.89 18.46 4.12
N LYS A 61 2.63 18.47 5.24
CA LYS A 61 3.36 17.28 5.71
C LYS A 61 2.45 16.13 6.14
N CYS A 62 1.32 16.42 6.79
CA CYS A 62 0.33 15.38 7.08
C CYS A 62 -0.16 14.69 5.81
N THR A 63 -0.49 15.46 4.77
CA THR A 63 -0.94 14.91 3.48
C THR A 63 0.14 14.03 2.85
N GLU A 64 1.39 14.50 2.77
CA GLU A 64 2.51 13.73 2.22
C GLU A 64 2.69 12.37 2.92
N TYR A 65 2.64 12.35 4.25
CA TYR A 65 2.81 11.12 5.03
C TYR A 65 1.60 10.19 4.98
N LEU A 66 0.39 10.73 4.90
CA LEU A 66 -0.83 9.93 4.69
C LEU A 66 -0.81 9.25 3.32
N ASP A 67 -0.48 9.98 2.25
CA ASP A 67 -0.39 9.42 0.90
C ASP A 67 0.64 8.27 0.84
N ARG A 68 1.78 8.42 1.53
CA ARG A 68 2.76 7.34 1.60
C ARG A 68 2.25 6.14 2.41
N ALA A 69 1.62 6.39 3.56
CA ALA A 69 1.03 5.35 4.39
C ALA A 69 -0.04 4.53 3.64
N GLU A 70 -0.87 5.17 2.82
CA GLU A 70 -1.86 4.49 1.98
C GLU A 70 -1.21 3.56 0.96
N LYS A 71 -0.16 4.03 0.27
CA LYS A 71 0.61 3.18 -0.66
C LYS A 71 1.25 1.98 0.04
N LEU A 72 1.77 2.15 1.25
CA LEU A 72 2.34 1.06 2.04
C LEU A 72 1.25 0.04 2.44
N LYS A 73 0.07 0.50 2.87
CA LYS A 73 -1.07 -0.39 3.17
C LYS A 73 -1.47 -1.24 1.96
N GLU A 74 -1.56 -0.63 0.79
CA GLU A 74 -1.88 -1.36 -0.43
C GLU A 74 -0.82 -2.39 -0.79
N TYR A 75 0.45 -2.04 -0.67
CA TYR A 75 1.56 -2.95 -0.93
C TYR A 75 1.53 -4.16 0.00
N LEU A 76 1.38 -3.93 1.31
CA LEU A 76 1.30 -4.99 2.32
C LEU A 76 0.11 -5.92 2.06
N LYS A 77 -1.07 -5.36 1.79
CA LYS A 77 -2.28 -6.14 1.45
C LYS A 77 -2.12 -6.99 0.18
N LYS A 78 -1.36 -6.52 -0.82
CA LYS A 78 -1.06 -7.29 -2.03
C LYS A 78 -0.08 -8.43 -1.71
N LYS A 79 0.93 -8.17 -0.88
CA LYS A 79 1.92 -9.17 -0.43
C LYS A 79 1.29 -10.32 0.36
N GLU A 80 0.31 -10.03 1.22
CA GLU A 80 -0.44 -11.04 1.98
C GLU A 80 -1.31 -11.94 1.10
N LYS A 81 -1.80 -11.42 -0.04
CA LYS A 81 -2.68 -12.15 -0.96
C LYS A 81 -1.96 -13.03 -1.97
N THR A 82 -0.64 -12.89 -2.11
CA THR A 82 0.18 -13.84 -2.85
C THR A 82 0.62 -14.95 -1.89
N PRO A 83 -0.06 -16.12 -1.88
CA PRO A 83 0.45 -17.26 -1.13
C PRO A 83 1.83 -17.60 -1.70
N GLN A 84 2.83 -17.65 -0.82
CA GLN A 84 4.13 -18.22 -1.15
C GLN A 84 3.87 -19.62 -1.70
N LYS A 85 4.23 -19.87 -2.97
CA LYS A 85 4.25 -21.23 -3.49
C LYS A 85 5.11 -22.06 -2.54
N PRO A 86 4.62 -23.20 -2.01
CA PRO A 86 5.43 -24.03 -1.13
C PRO A 86 6.66 -24.47 -1.91
N VAL A 87 7.83 -24.04 -1.43
CA VAL A 87 9.11 -24.57 -1.90
C VAL A 87 9.12 -26.03 -1.43
N LYS A 88 8.96 -26.97 -2.37
CA LYS A 88 9.23 -28.39 -2.10
C LYS A 88 10.73 -28.52 -1.83
N GLU A 89 11.12 -28.51 -0.56
CA GLU A 89 12.40 -29.10 -0.15
C GLU A 89 12.31 -30.62 -0.31
N GLY A 90 13.15 -31.16 -1.18
CA GLY A 90 13.29 -32.59 -1.37
C GLY A 90 13.78 -32.96 -2.77
N GLN A 91 15.09 -32.88 -2.98
CA GLN A 91 15.81 -33.79 -3.88
C GLN A 91 16.83 -34.55 -3.03
N PRO A 92 17.15 -35.83 -3.33
CA PRO A 92 17.57 -36.25 -4.68
C PRO A 92 16.96 -37.57 -5.16
N ASN A 93 16.87 -37.76 -6.49
CA ASN A 93 17.13 -39.05 -7.16
C ASN A 93 17.15 -38.92 -8.70
N PRO A 94 17.78 -39.87 -9.42
CA PRO A 94 18.80 -39.58 -10.43
C PRO A 94 18.39 -39.83 -11.89
N ALA A 95 19.26 -39.34 -12.79
CA ALA A 95 19.65 -39.84 -14.11
C ALA A 95 18.57 -40.18 -15.18
N GLU A 96 18.62 -39.37 -16.26
CA GLU A 96 18.74 -39.75 -17.68
C GLU A 96 17.83 -40.84 -18.27
N GLU A 97 16.98 -40.50 -19.24
CA GLU A 97 17.21 -40.68 -20.68
C GLU A 97 15.91 -40.45 -21.49
N LYS A 98 16.07 -39.85 -22.67
CA LYS A 98 15.33 -40.10 -23.92
C LYS A 98 13.88 -39.60 -24.10
N GLY A 99 13.80 -38.58 -24.96
CA GLY A 99 13.12 -38.72 -26.27
C GLY A 99 11.64 -38.36 -26.33
N ASN A 100 11.32 -37.29 -27.06
CA ASN A 100 10.65 -37.38 -28.37
C ASN A 100 10.05 -36.01 -28.74
N ASP A 101 10.52 -35.45 -29.85
CA ASP A 101 9.93 -34.30 -30.52
C ASP A 101 8.48 -34.60 -30.95
N SER A 102 7.57 -33.64 -30.76
CA SER A 102 6.38 -33.49 -31.59
C SER A 102 5.83 -32.07 -31.50
N ASP A 103 6.07 -31.36 -32.61
CA ASP A 103 5.28 -30.24 -33.11
C ASP A 103 3.77 -30.49 -33.00
N GLY A 104 3.02 -29.44 -32.68
CA GLY A 104 1.56 -29.49 -32.59
C GLY A 104 0.98 -28.09 -32.44
N GLU A 105 0.78 -27.43 -33.57
CA GLU A 105 0.01 -26.20 -33.72
C GLU A 105 -1.45 -26.40 -33.25
N GLY A 106 -2.04 -25.37 -32.65
CA GLY A 106 -3.40 -25.43 -32.13
C GLY A 106 -3.98 -24.05 -31.81
N GLU A 107 -4.24 -23.28 -32.86
CA GLU A 107 -5.11 -22.11 -32.86
C GLU A 107 -6.51 -22.45 -32.32
N SER A 108 -7.06 -21.61 -31.43
CA SER A 108 -8.50 -21.52 -31.21
C SER A 108 -8.88 -20.16 -30.60
N ASP A 109 -9.30 -19.26 -31.48
CA ASP A 109 -10.28 -18.21 -31.21
C ASP A 109 -11.56 -18.79 -30.57
N ASP A 110 -12.08 -18.16 -29.51
CA ASP A 110 -13.52 -18.20 -29.21
C ASP A 110 -13.97 -16.89 -28.52
N PRO A 111 -14.65 -16.00 -29.26
CA PRO A 111 -15.38 -14.86 -28.73
C PRO A 111 -16.84 -15.25 -28.39
N GLU A 112 -17.49 -14.48 -27.53
CA GLU A 112 -18.94 -14.50 -27.24
C GLU A 112 -19.49 -15.54 -26.25
N LYS A 113 -19.64 -15.13 -24.98
CA LYS A 113 -20.90 -15.36 -24.25
C LYS A 113 -21.46 -14.06 -23.68
N LYS A 114 -22.13 -13.32 -24.57
CA LYS A 114 -23.21 -12.42 -24.20
C LYS A 114 -24.44 -13.25 -23.82
N LYS A 115 -25.26 -12.63 -22.95
CA LYS A 115 -26.73 -12.70 -22.91
C LYS A 115 -27.35 -13.73 -21.94
N LEU A 116 -27.85 -13.20 -20.83
CA LEU A 116 -29.17 -13.36 -20.18
C LEU A 116 -28.94 -12.92 -18.71
N GLN A 117 -29.72 -12.05 -18.05
CA GLN A 117 -31.16 -11.93 -18.10
C GLN A 117 -31.58 -10.59 -17.46
N ASN A 118 -32.52 -9.92 -18.13
CA ASN A 118 -33.41 -8.87 -17.64
C ASN A 118 -33.62 -8.83 -16.12
N GLN A 119 -33.66 -7.61 -15.56
CA GLN A 119 -34.86 -6.93 -15.01
C GLN A 119 -34.42 -5.63 -14.32
N HIS A 120 -34.60 -4.46 -14.94
CA HIS A 120 -34.25 -3.17 -14.33
C HIS A 120 -35.41 -2.15 -14.38
N PHE A 121 -36.36 -2.32 -13.47
CA PHE A 121 -37.15 -1.23 -12.86
C PHE A 121 -37.68 -0.12 -13.80
N LYS A 122 -38.96 -0.23 -14.19
CA LYS A 122 -39.76 0.94 -14.59
C LYS A 122 -40.09 1.74 -13.33
N VAL A 123 -39.57 2.96 -13.25
CA VAL A 123 -40.03 4.01 -12.33
C VAL A 123 -41.19 4.74 -13.01
N PRO A 124 -42.40 4.81 -12.44
CA PRO A 124 -43.44 5.69 -12.95
C PRO A 124 -43.26 7.09 -12.38
N LEU A 125 -43.14 8.05 -13.28
CA LEU A 125 -43.21 9.49 -13.01
C LEU A 125 -44.69 9.90 -13.00
N LEU A 126 -45.24 10.25 -11.85
CA LEU A 126 -46.35 11.20 -11.66
C LEU A 126 -46.21 11.86 -10.29
#